data_AF-A0A2E5L407-F1
#
_entry.id   AF-A0A2E5L407-F1
#
_cell.length_a   1.000
_cell.length_b   1.000
_cell.length_c   1.000
_cell.angle_alpha   90.00
_cell.angle_beta   90.00
_cell.angle_gamma   90.00
#
_symmetry.space_group_name_H-M   'P 1'
#
loop_
_entity.id
_entity.type
_entity.pdbx_description
1 polymer ?
#
loop_
_entity_poly.entity_id
_entity_poly.type
_entity_poly.pdbx_seq_one_letter_code
_entity_poly.pdbx_strand_id
1 'polypeptide(L)'
;MKRTVRFSILGSFIVFLLGCEGSNIEYSYPRTGPGGIPTYEKHQSIFGSDGITLFQNDGGLSERNEGSAGIGVNSFLWRAALDTIAFMPLVSADPFGGVIITDWYAPPGSEGERFKINLFILGKALRSDGVRAKLFKQVRASNESWIDSSTSSDLDRELEDSILTRARQLRISSAPQVK
;
A
#
# COMPACT_ATOMS: atom_id res chain seq x y z
N MET A 1 -19.42 46.36 62.29
CA MET A 1 -19.77 45.33 61.30
C MET A 1 -20.17 46.00 60.00
N LYS A 2 -19.77 45.41 58.85
CA LYS A 2 -19.88 45.87 57.44
C LYS A 2 -18.66 46.69 56.99
N ARG A 3 -18.03 46.49 55.84
CA ARG A 3 -17.73 45.35 54.95
C ARG A 3 -16.69 45.93 53.96
N THR A 4 -15.79 45.10 53.46
CA THR A 4 -14.78 45.36 52.41
C THR A 4 -15.37 46.07 51.16
N VAL A 5 -14.61 46.80 50.32
CA VAL A 5 -13.75 46.27 49.24
C VAL A 5 -12.85 47.40 48.68
N ARG A 6 -11.58 47.09 48.40
CA ARG A 6 -10.62 47.88 47.60
C ARG A 6 -10.75 47.49 46.12
N PHE A 7 -10.88 48.46 45.22
CA PHE A 7 -10.71 48.29 43.77
C PHE A 7 -9.64 49.29 43.30
N SER A 8 -8.43 48.78 43.04
CA SER A 8 -7.35 49.52 42.38
C SER A 8 -7.34 49.06 40.93
N ILE A 9 -7.72 49.93 40.01
CA ILE A 9 -7.79 49.64 38.57
C ILE A 9 -6.42 49.90 37.93
N LEU A 10 -5.86 48.81 37.38
CA LEU A 10 -5.08 48.66 36.14
C LEU A 10 -4.34 49.91 35.63
N GLY A 11 -3.02 49.94 35.47
CA GLY A 11 -2.19 48.88 34.88
C GLY A 11 -1.90 49.22 33.41
N SER A 12 -1.09 50.27 33.18
CA SER A 12 -0.55 50.63 31.86
C SER A 12 0.71 49.80 31.60
N PHE A 13 0.67 48.93 30.59
CA PHE A 13 1.84 48.25 30.03
C PHE A 13 1.60 48.06 28.53
N ILE A 14 1.92 49.08 27.74
CA ILE A 14 1.98 49.00 26.28
C ILE A 14 3.33 48.35 25.93
N VAL A 15 3.28 47.10 25.49
CA VAL A 15 4.41 46.35 24.92
C VAL A 15 4.33 46.52 23.39
N PHE A 16 5.20 47.35 22.82
CA PHE A 16 5.43 47.39 21.38
C PHE A 16 6.37 46.24 20.98
N LEU A 17 5.80 45.16 20.44
CA LEU A 17 6.55 44.15 19.72
C LEU A 17 6.75 44.64 18.28
N LEU A 18 7.98 45.08 17.98
CA LEU A 18 8.49 45.26 16.62
C LEU A 18 8.54 43.88 15.93
N GLY A 19 7.63 43.66 14.99
CA GLY A 19 7.67 42.50 14.10
C GLY A 19 8.85 42.61 13.13
N CYS A 20 9.69 41.58 13.08
CA CYS A 20 10.58 41.37 11.94
C CYS A 20 9.73 40.80 10.79
N GLU A 21 9.52 41.62 9.77
CA GLU A 21 8.92 41.22 8.50
C GLU A 21 9.91 40.32 7.76
N GLY A 22 9.70 39.00 7.83
CA GLY A 22 10.44 38.04 7.03
C GLY A 22 10.03 38.21 5.56
N SER A 23 10.88 38.85 4.77
CA SER A 23 10.71 38.89 3.33
C SER A 23 10.75 37.46 2.79
N ASN A 24 9.63 37.01 2.22
CA ASN A 24 9.56 35.74 1.51
C ASN A 24 10.41 35.85 0.25
N ILE A 25 11.66 35.40 0.31
CA ILE A 25 12.54 35.26 -0.84
C ILE A 25 12.14 33.97 -1.54
N GLU A 26 11.37 34.09 -2.63
CA GLU A 26 10.98 32.96 -3.46
C GLU A 26 12.18 32.49 -4.31
N TYR A 27 12.77 31.37 -3.91
CA TYR A 27 13.85 30.73 -4.66
C TYR A 27 13.29 30.07 -5.92
N SER A 28 13.68 30.57 -7.09
CA SER A 28 13.36 29.96 -8.38
C SER A 28 14.31 28.80 -8.65
N TYR A 29 13.81 27.56 -8.54
CA TYR A 29 14.58 26.36 -8.86
C TYR A 29 14.49 26.03 -10.36
N PRO A 30 15.62 25.66 -11.01
CA PRO A 30 15.61 25.26 -12.42
C PRO A 30 14.73 24.02 -12.59
N ARG A 31 13.86 24.05 -13.60
CA ARG A 31 13.08 22.88 -14.00
C ARG A 31 13.79 22.16 -15.13
N THR A 32 13.64 20.84 -15.18
CA THR A 32 14.17 20.01 -16.26
C THR A 32 13.41 20.32 -17.54
N GLY A 33 14.07 21.01 -18.47
CA GLY A 33 13.53 21.29 -19.79
C GLY A 33 13.63 20.08 -20.72
N PRO A 34 13.06 20.18 -21.93
CA PRO A 34 13.21 19.16 -22.97
C PRO A 34 14.69 18.82 -23.20
N GLY A 35 15.03 17.53 -23.19
CA GLY A 35 16.42 17.07 -23.33
C GLY A 35 17.26 17.13 -22.05
N GLY A 36 16.66 17.39 -20.87
CA GLY A 36 17.37 17.37 -19.59
C GLY A 36 18.13 18.66 -19.27
N ILE A 37 17.96 19.69 -20.10
CA ILE A 37 18.64 20.98 -19.93
C ILE A 37 17.89 21.79 -18.87
N PRO A 38 18.54 22.23 -17.78
CA PRO A 38 17.90 23.08 -16.79
C PRO A 38 17.49 24.41 -17.42
N THR A 39 16.19 24.73 -17.37
CA THR A 39 15.65 25.99 -17.89
C THR A 39 14.93 26.77 -16.79
N TYR A 40 15.04 28.09 -16.87
CA TYR A 40 14.41 29.05 -15.97
C TYR A 40 13.22 29.77 -16.62
N GLU A 41 12.95 29.51 -17.90
CA GLU A 41 11.88 30.18 -18.62
C GLU A 41 10.51 29.61 -18.25
N LYS A 42 9.63 30.49 -17.76
CA LYS A 42 8.24 30.18 -17.45
C LYS A 42 7.43 30.23 -18.76
N HIS A 43 7.31 29.11 -19.45
CA HIS A 43 6.40 29.02 -20.59
C HIS A 43 4.96 29.26 -20.13
N GLN A 44 4.28 30.20 -20.79
CA GLN A 44 2.89 30.53 -20.49
C GLN A 44 1.98 29.44 -21.09
N SER A 45 1.39 28.61 -20.24
CA SER A 45 0.32 27.70 -20.63
C SER A 45 -0.99 28.50 -20.76
N ILE A 46 -1.74 28.26 -21.84
CA ILE A 46 -2.96 29.03 -22.20
C ILE A 46 -4.14 28.77 -21.23
N PHE A 47 -4.04 27.76 -20.38
CA PHE A 47 -4.92 27.56 -19.24
C PHE A 47 -3.99 27.40 -18.02
N GLY A 48 -4.14 28.25 -17.00
CA GLY A 48 -3.14 28.41 -15.93
C GLY A 48 -2.71 27.10 -15.26
N SER A 49 -1.44 27.07 -14.81
CA SER A 49 -0.66 26.10 -13.99
C SER A 49 -0.92 24.59 -14.02
N ASP A 50 -2.11 24.10 -14.36
CA ASP A 50 -2.50 22.68 -14.53
C ASP A 50 -3.06 22.43 -15.95
N GLY A 51 -2.49 23.08 -16.96
CA GLY A 51 -2.94 23.03 -18.35
C GLY A 51 -2.53 21.74 -19.10
N ILE A 52 -3.51 21.07 -19.69
CA ILE A 52 -3.37 19.84 -20.49
C ILE A 52 -2.53 20.11 -21.76
N THR A 53 -1.41 19.40 -21.92
CA THR A 53 -0.61 19.36 -23.16
C THR A 53 -1.27 18.44 -24.20
N LEU A 54 -2.31 18.92 -24.88
CA LEU A 54 -3.12 18.14 -25.82
C LEU A 54 -2.44 17.79 -27.16
N PHE A 55 -1.21 18.25 -27.43
CA PHE A 55 -0.56 18.04 -28.74
C PHE A 55 0.95 17.78 -28.66
N GLN A 56 1.42 16.85 -27.84
CA GLN A 56 2.78 16.31 -27.97
C GLN A 56 2.75 14.81 -28.26
N ASN A 57 2.58 14.52 -29.54
CA ASN A 57 2.87 13.23 -30.17
C ASN A 57 4.36 13.21 -30.55
N ASP A 58 5.20 12.60 -29.72
CA ASP A 58 6.49 12.00 -30.11
C ASP A 58 7.07 11.20 -28.92
N GLY A 59 7.11 9.87 -29.07
CA GLY A 59 8.21 9.02 -28.62
C GLY A 59 8.72 9.15 -27.18
N GLY A 60 7.97 8.65 -26.21
CA GLY A 60 8.49 8.51 -24.85
C GLY A 60 7.46 8.00 -23.87
N LEU A 61 7.21 6.68 -23.89
CA LEU A 61 6.50 5.99 -22.82
C LEU A 61 7.35 6.06 -21.55
N SER A 62 7.29 7.21 -20.87
CA SER A 62 7.52 7.24 -19.45
C SER A 62 6.38 6.44 -18.84
N GLU A 63 6.71 5.25 -18.33
CA GLU A 63 5.92 4.58 -17.30
C GLU A 63 5.77 5.58 -16.16
N ARG A 64 4.77 6.45 -16.29
CA ARG A 64 4.23 7.18 -15.17
C ARG A 64 3.63 6.07 -14.32
N ASN A 65 4.41 5.66 -13.33
CA ASN A 65 3.94 5.00 -12.13
C ASN A 65 3.04 6.04 -11.43
N GLU A 66 1.93 6.33 -12.09
CA GLU A 66 0.96 7.32 -11.74
C GLU A 66 0.29 6.71 -10.52
N GLY A 67 0.61 7.30 -9.37
CA GLY A 67 -0.05 7.04 -8.10
C GLY A 67 -1.52 7.37 -8.22
N SER A 68 -2.26 6.53 -8.94
CA SER A 68 -3.69 6.39 -8.78
C SER A 68 -3.89 6.12 -7.31
N ALA A 69 -4.50 7.08 -6.62
CA ALA A 69 -4.84 7.06 -5.21
C ALA A 69 -5.92 6.00 -4.89
N GLY A 70 -5.94 4.88 -5.61
CA GLY A 70 -6.55 3.66 -5.14
C GLY A 70 -5.63 2.99 -4.14
N ILE A 71 -6.21 2.37 -3.11
CA ILE A 71 -5.56 1.31 -2.34
C ILE A 71 -5.38 0.12 -3.31
N GLY A 72 -4.43 0.26 -4.23
CA GLY A 72 -4.20 -0.72 -5.29
C GLY A 72 -3.29 -1.82 -4.80
N VAL A 73 -3.79 -3.05 -4.81
CA VAL A 73 -3.00 -4.25 -4.53
C VAL A 73 -2.09 -4.57 -5.72
N ASN A 74 -0.90 -5.11 -5.49
CA ASN A 74 -0.05 -5.56 -6.60
C ASN A 74 -0.71 -6.72 -7.37
N SER A 75 -0.89 -6.55 -8.68
CA SER A 75 -1.56 -7.55 -9.53
C SER A 75 -0.82 -8.89 -9.61
N PHE A 76 0.51 -8.90 -9.56
CA PHE A 76 1.29 -10.13 -9.57
C PHE A 76 1.19 -10.88 -8.24
N LEU A 77 1.21 -10.17 -7.11
CA LEU A 77 1.00 -10.79 -5.79
C LEU A 77 -0.41 -11.39 -5.69
N TRP A 78 -1.43 -10.65 -6.16
CA TRP A 78 -2.81 -11.14 -6.19
C TRP A 78 -2.97 -12.41 -7.01
N ARG A 79 -2.48 -12.41 -8.26
CA ARG A 79 -2.54 -13.58 -9.13
C ARG A 79 -1.74 -14.75 -8.59
N ALA A 80 -0.53 -14.49 -8.08
CA ALA A 80 0.30 -15.53 -7.49
C ALA A 80 -0.35 -16.17 -6.27
N ALA A 81 -0.96 -15.37 -5.40
CA ALA A 81 -1.69 -15.86 -4.23
C ALA A 81 -2.79 -16.82 -4.66
N LEU A 82 -3.67 -16.38 -5.57
CA LEU A 82 -4.76 -17.22 -6.08
C LEU A 82 -4.25 -18.50 -6.76
N ASP A 83 -3.21 -18.42 -7.59
CA ASP A 83 -2.59 -19.60 -8.23
C ASP A 83 -2.11 -20.62 -7.18
N THR A 84 -1.45 -20.14 -6.11
CA THR A 84 -0.89 -21.01 -5.07
C THR A 84 -1.96 -21.72 -4.26
N ILE A 85 -3.06 -21.05 -3.93
CA ILE A 85 -4.14 -21.64 -3.10
C ILE A 85 -5.35 -22.13 -3.93
N ALA A 86 -5.23 -22.23 -5.25
CA ALA A 86 -6.32 -22.62 -6.17
C ALA A 86 -6.90 -24.02 -5.90
N PHE A 87 -6.22 -24.85 -5.11
CA PHE A 87 -6.69 -26.17 -4.71
C PHE A 87 -7.66 -26.15 -3.52
N MET A 88 -7.81 -25.01 -2.83
CA MET A 88 -8.72 -24.84 -1.70
C MET A 88 -10.01 -24.11 -2.11
N PRO A 89 -11.16 -24.42 -1.51
CA PRO A 89 -12.37 -23.62 -1.68
C PRO A 89 -12.18 -22.19 -1.13
N LEU A 90 -12.71 -21.19 -1.83
CA LEU A 90 -12.65 -19.79 -1.41
C LEU A 90 -13.97 -19.36 -0.75
N VAL A 91 -13.89 -18.71 0.40
CA VAL A 91 -15.04 -18.10 1.09
C VAL A 91 -15.19 -16.64 0.66
N SER A 92 -14.09 -15.91 0.54
CA SER A 92 -14.09 -14.50 0.16
C SER A 92 -12.77 -14.09 -0.48
N ALA A 93 -12.82 -13.20 -1.47
CA ALA A 93 -11.64 -12.62 -2.11
C ALA A 93 -11.96 -11.16 -2.51
N ASP A 94 -11.36 -10.21 -1.81
CA ASP A 94 -11.46 -8.77 -2.10
C ASP A 94 -10.19 -8.28 -2.82
N PRO A 95 -10.27 -7.96 -4.13
CA PRO A 95 -9.12 -7.54 -4.92
C PRO A 95 -8.64 -6.11 -4.63
N PHE A 96 -9.47 -5.28 -4.00
CA PHE A 96 -9.10 -3.90 -3.63
C PHE A 96 -8.51 -3.85 -2.23
N GLY A 97 -9.10 -4.59 -1.28
CA GLY A 97 -8.57 -4.70 0.08
C GLY A 97 -7.36 -5.65 0.20
N GLY A 98 -7.13 -6.51 -0.80
CA GLY A 98 -6.03 -7.47 -0.79
C GLY A 98 -6.24 -8.61 0.19
N VAL A 99 -7.49 -8.98 0.46
CA VAL A 99 -7.84 -10.02 1.44
C VAL A 99 -8.38 -11.25 0.71
N ILE A 100 -7.83 -12.42 1.03
CA ILE A 100 -8.33 -13.69 0.51
C ILE A 100 -8.52 -14.65 1.69
N ILE A 101 -9.71 -15.24 1.80
CA ILE A 101 -10.09 -16.16 2.87
C ILE A 101 -10.57 -17.46 2.23
N THR A 102 -9.92 -18.56 2.60
CA THR A 102 -10.35 -19.90 2.18
C THR A 102 -11.40 -20.47 3.13
N ASP A 103 -12.09 -21.50 2.67
CA ASP A 103 -12.83 -22.39 3.56
C ASP A 103 -11.87 -23.39 4.22
N TRP A 104 -12.42 -24.21 5.11
CA TRP A 104 -11.76 -25.39 5.64
C TRP A 104 -11.59 -26.44 4.53
N TYR A 105 -10.36 -26.85 4.28
CA TYR A 105 -10.01 -27.90 3.33
C TYR A 105 -9.29 -29.05 4.05
N ALA A 106 -9.74 -30.28 3.81
CA ALA A 106 -9.11 -31.49 4.31
C ALA A 106 -8.32 -32.15 3.17
N PRO A 107 -6.98 -32.21 3.24
CA PRO A 107 -6.18 -32.87 2.22
C PRO A 107 -6.49 -34.37 2.17
N PRO A 108 -6.52 -35.00 0.98
CA PRO A 108 -6.83 -36.43 0.85
C PRO A 108 -5.79 -37.35 1.51
N GLY A 109 -4.59 -36.84 1.83
CA GLY A 109 -3.55 -37.59 2.55
C GLY A 109 -3.67 -37.54 4.07
N SER A 110 -4.56 -36.72 4.64
CA SER A 110 -4.73 -36.54 6.09
C SER A 110 -6.20 -36.36 6.46
N GLU A 111 -6.97 -37.44 6.44
CA GLU A 111 -8.43 -37.45 6.69
C GLU A 111 -8.86 -37.01 8.12
N GLY A 112 -7.90 -36.72 9.00
CA GLY A 112 -8.15 -36.18 10.35
C GLY A 112 -7.75 -34.72 10.53
N GLU A 113 -7.24 -34.05 9.49
CA GLU A 113 -6.78 -32.67 9.58
C GLU A 113 -7.49 -31.80 8.55
N ARG A 114 -7.83 -30.57 8.95
CA ARG A 114 -8.34 -29.55 8.04
C ARG A 114 -7.60 -28.25 8.24
N PHE A 115 -7.46 -27.53 7.14
CA PHE A 115 -6.69 -26.30 7.07
C PHE A 115 -7.55 -25.17 6.54
N LYS A 116 -7.32 -23.97 7.07
CA LYS A 116 -7.88 -22.72 6.57
C LYS A 116 -6.76 -21.70 6.45
N ILE A 117 -6.82 -20.88 5.42
CA ILE A 117 -5.82 -19.85 5.14
C ILE A 117 -6.52 -18.50 5.07
N ASN A 118 -5.94 -17.52 5.76
CA ASN A 118 -6.21 -16.11 5.53
C ASN A 118 -4.96 -15.46 4.94
N LEU A 119 -5.09 -14.89 3.74
CA LEU A 119 -4.02 -14.16 3.05
C LEU A 119 -4.33 -12.67 3.03
N PHE A 120 -3.29 -11.86 3.23
CA PHE A 120 -3.34 -10.42 3.18
C PHE A 120 -2.22 -9.91 2.27
N ILE A 121 -2.58 -9.14 1.25
CA ILE A 121 -1.62 -8.50 0.35
C ILE A 121 -1.55 -7.04 0.74
N LEU A 122 -0.44 -6.68 1.37
CA LEU A 122 -0.25 -5.41 2.06
C LEU A 122 0.43 -4.37 1.16
N GLY A 123 1.21 -4.85 0.18
CA GLY A 123 2.10 -4.02 -0.62
C GLY A 123 1.64 -3.81 -2.06
N LYS A 124 2.01 -2.65 -2.61
CA LYS A 124 1.86 -2.34 -4.05
C LYS A 124 3.06 -2.81 -4.88
N ALA A 125 4.18 -3.13 -4.23
CA ALA A 125 5.42 -3.58 -4.85
C ALA A 125 5.72 -5.04 -4.48
N LEU A 126 6.47 -5.75 -5.34
CA LEU A 126 6.98 -7.09 -5.03
C LEU A 126 8.13 -6.98 -4.02
N ARG A 127 7.78 -6.96 -2.74
CA ARG A 127 8.71 -6.94 -1.60
C ARG A 127 8.44 -8.13 -0.70
N SER A 128 9.41 -8.47 0.16
CA SER A 128 9.29 -9.58 1.13
C SER A 128 8.18 -9.38 2.16
N ASP A 129 7.78 -8.14 2.43
CA ASP A 129 6.68 -7.77 3.33
C ASP A 129 5.35 -7.53 2.59
N GLY A 130 5.31 -7.77 1.28
CA GLY A 130 4.15 -7.47 0.44
C GLY A 130 2.97 -8.42 0.62
N VAL A 131 3.17 -9.59 1.22
CA VAL A 131 2.15 -10.60 1.51
C VAL A 131 2.32 -11.12 2.94
N ARG A 132 1.20 -11.47 3.57
CA ARG A 132 1.15 -12.14 4.86
C ARG A 132 0.14 -13.29 4.81
N ALA A 133 0.54 -14.45 5.30
CA ALA A 133 -0.32 -15.61 5.42
C ALA A 133 -0.55 -15.98 6.88
N LYS A 134 -1.74 -16.49 7.16
CA LYS A 134 -2.10 -17.10 8.44
C LYS A 134 -2.78 -18.43 8.17
N LEU A 135 -2.10 -19.52 8.51
CA LEU A 135 -2.60 -20.88 8.42
C LEU A 135 -3.20 -21.31 9.76
N PHE A 136 -4.43 -21.80 9.70
CA PHE A 136 -5.14 -22.40 10.81
C PHE A 136 -5.26 -23.89 10.55
N LYS A 137 -4.99 -24.72 11.56
CA LYS A 137 -5.15 -26.17 11.51
C LYS A 137 -6.13 -26.62 12.58
N GLN A 138 -7.03 -27.51 12.21
CA GLN A 138 -7.86 -28.25 13.14
C GLN A 138 -7.68 -29.74 12.92
N VAL A 139 -7.70 -30.48 14.03
CA VAL A 139 -7.59 -31.94 14.04
C VAL A 139 -8.89 -32.52 14.57
N ARG A 140 -9.32 -33.63 13.97
CA ARG A 140 -10.51 -34.36 14.40
C ARG A 140 -10.16 -35.18 15.65
N ALA A 141 -10.83 -34.88 16.75
CA ALA A 141 -10.69 -35.61 17.99
C ALA A 141 -11.49 -36.93 17.96
N SER A 142 -11.23 -37.81 18.93
CA SER A 142 -11.85 -39.14 19.05
C SER A 142 -13.38 -39.09 19.21
N ASN A 143 -13.92 -37.95 19.65
CA ASN A 143 -15.36 -37.68 19.78
C ASN A 143 -15.96 -37.03 18.52
N GLU A 144 -15.26 -37.08 17.39
CA GLU A 144 -15.62 -36.48 16.10
C GLU A 144 -15.70 -34.94 16.08
N SER A 145 -15.32 -34.26 17.16
CA SER A 145 -15.24 -32.80 17.21
C SER A 145 -13.94 -32.28 16.59
N TRP A 146 -13.97 -31.06 16.05
CA TRP A 146 -12.80 -30.38 15.52
C TRP A 146 -12.16 -29.51 16.60
N ILE A 147 -10.87 -29.71 16.86
CA ILE A 147 -10.11 -28.97 17.86
C ILE A 147 -8.98 -28.22 17.17
N ASP A 148 -8.79 -26.95 17.54
CA ASP A 148 -7.66 -26.14 17.07
C ASP A 148 -6.34 -26.78 17.46
N SER A 149 -5.43 -26.86 16.49
CA SER A 149 -4.09 -27.41 16.65
C SER A 149 -3.07 -26.35 16.28
N SER A 150 -1.92 -26.35 16.98
CA SER A 150 -0.86 -25.41 16.67
C SER A 150 -0.32 -25.66 15.27
N THR A 151 -0.21 -24.58 14.51
CA THR A 151 0.58 -24.51 13.27
C THR A 151 1.94 -23.90 13.61
N SER A 152 3.00 -24.37 12.97
CA SER A 152 4.31 -23.75 13.09
C SER A 152 4.34 -22.45 12.30
N SER A 153 5.00 -21.42 12.82
CA SER A 153 5.20 -20.16 12.08
C SER A 153 6.00 -20.33 10.78
N ASP A 154 6.69 -21.46 10.64
CA ASP A 154 7.47 -21.78 9.45
C ASP A 154 6.57 -22.10 8.25
N LEU A 155 5.41 -22.76 8.47
CA LEU A 155 4.45 -23.04 7.39
C LEU A 155 3.81 -21.77 6.84
N ASP A 156 3.51 -20.79 7.71
CA ASP A 156 3.03 -19.47 7.29
C ASP A 156 4.05 -18.81 6.33
N ARG A 157 5.34 -18.83 6.71
CA ARG A 157 6.43 -18.23 5.94
C ARG A 157 6.70 -18.97 4.63
N GLU A 158 6.68 -20.29 4.65
CA GLU A 158 6.85 -21.11 3.44
C GLU A 158 5.77 -20.82 2.40
N LEU A 159 4.53 -20.62 2.86
CA LEU A 159 3.44 -20.20 2.00
C LEU A 159 3.64 -18.78 1.46
N GLU A 160 4.06 -17.82 2.29
CA GLU A 160 4.41 -16.46 1.87
C GLU A 160 5.51 -16.46 0.79
N ASP A 161 6.59 -17.23 1.02
CA ASP A 161 7.73 -17.34 0.11
C ASP A 161 7.35 -18.00 -1.21
N SER A 162 6.47 -19.01 -1.18
CA SER A 162 5.92 -19.65 -2.37
C SER A 162 5.13 -18.66 -3.23
N ILE A 163 4.29 -17.83 -2.60
CA ILE A 163 3.53 -16.78 -3.29
C ILE A 163 4.47 -15.73 -3.87
N LEU A 164 5.45 -15.24 -3.11
CA LEU A 164 6.42 -14.26 -3.58
C LEU A 164 7.23 -14.79 -4.76
N THR A 165 7.62 -16.06 -4.71
CA THR A 165 8.35 -16.72 -5.79
C THR A 165 7.50 -16.84 -7.05
N ARG A 166 6.24 -17.27 -6.91
CA ARG A 166 5.30 -17.32 -8.02
C ARG A 166 5.02 -15.94 -8.61
N ALA A 167 4.92 -14.90 -7.80
CA ALA A 167 4.75 -13.52 -8.27
C ALA A 167 5.94 -13.03 -9.09
N ARG A 168 7.18 -13.35 -8.68
CA ARG A 168 8.38 -13.03 -9.46
C ARG A 168 8.37 -13.74 -10.81
N GLN A 169 7.99 -15.02 -10.85
CA GLN A 169 7.84 -15.77 -12.10
C GLN A 169 6.83 -15.11 -13.04
N LEU A 170 5.64 -14.76 -12.52
CA LEU A 170 4.61 -14.08 -13.30
C LEU A 170 5.12 -12.76 -13.88
N ARG A 171 5.84 -11.97 -13.08
CA ARG A 171 6.43 -10.70 -13.54
C ARG A 171 7.43 -10.89 -14.67
N ILE A 172 8.32 -11.88 -14.55
CA ILE A 172 9.30 -12.21 -15.60
C ILE A 172 8.57 -12.68 -16.88
N SER A 173 7.53 -13.51 -16.76
CA SER A 173 6.76 -13.99 -17.92
C SER A 173 6.00 -12.88 -18.65
N SER A 174 5.62 -11.82 -17.94
CA SER A 174 4.94 -10.65 -18.51
C SER A 174 5.89 -9.63 -19.12
N ALA A 175 7.21 -9.74 -18.89
CA ALA A 175 8.17 -8.82 -19.44
C ALA A 175 8.24 -8.97 -20.97
N PRO A 176 8.28 -7.87 -21.74
CA PRO A 176 8.42 -7.91 -23.19
C PRO A 176 9.62 -8.77 -23.59
N GLN A 177 9.38 -9.82 -24.35
CA GLN A 177 10.45 -10.64 -24.90
C GLN A 177 11.16 -9.81 -25.98
N VAL A 178 12.41 -9.44 -25.75
CA VAL A 178 13.26 -8.85 -26.80
C VAL A 178 13.52 -9.96 -27.82
N LYS A 179 12.86 -9.84 -28.97
CA LYS A 179 13.06 -10.74 -30.12
C LYS A 179 14.40 -10.46 -30.79
#